data_AF-A0A958C7K2-F1
#
_entry.id   AF-A0A958C7K2-F1
#
_cell.length_a   1.000
_cell.length_b   1.000
_cell.length_c   1.000
_cell.angle_alpha   90.00
_cell.angle_beta   90.00
_cell.angle_gamma   90.00
#
_symmetry.space_group_name_H-M   'P 1'
#
loop_
_entity.id
_entity.type
_entity.pdbx_description
1 polymer ?
#
loop_
_entity_poly.entity_id
_entity_poly.type
_entity_poly.pdbx_seq_one_letter_code
_entity_poly.pdbx_strand_id
1 'polypeptide(L)'
;MPTSEPEVANPAAAYCVQQGGSNQILTDGSGNRFPVCILADGTVCQETDFYTGDCGPGQPQDAHVAPSATVTSTTSAQKALMSAVEAALPAGAYDGLASLELQPLPGGPPLWAVYSTGMRNFTLDPTPSHFVALYAPVGDGWNEVARLDISNAAMAGDPLLELGPDFVAPDGVAQVEIDPGRIWLTVDGGVGAHGGTFQVLSFDGETLRQEIGGVSASPGAGYLADLNGDGMNDVVLNATE
;
A
#
# COMPACT_ATOMS: atom_id res chain seq x y z
N MET A 1 34.64 3.53 8.89
CA MET A 1 33.46 4.21 8.33
C MET A 1 32.77 3.18 7.46
N PRO A 2 31.55 2.72 7.78
CA PRO A 2 30.89 1.77 6.90
C PRO A 2 30.45 2.53 5.65
N THR A 3 30.95 2.08 4.51
CA THR A 3 30.49 2.47 3.18
C THR A 3 29.07 1.95 3.02
N SER A 4 28.14 2.85 2.71
CA SER A 4 26.75 2.54 2.38
C SER A 4 26.68 1.40 1.35
N GLU A 5 25.96 0.34 1.70
CA GLU A 5 25.41 -0.65 0.77
C GLU A 5 24.69 0.09 -0.37
N PRO A 6 24.74 -0.41 -1.63
CA PRO A 6 24.02 0.24 -2.70
C PRO A 6 22.52 0.15 -2.38
N GLU A 7 21.95 1.28 -1.99
CA GLU A 7 20.53 1.55 -2.06
C GLU A 7 20.01 0.93 -3.36
N VAL A 8 19.02 0.03 -3.26
CA VAL A 8 18.44 -0.63 -4.43
C VAL A 8 17.92 0.48 -5.34
N ALA A 9 18.75 0.89 -6.30
CA ALA A 9 18.47 2.01 -7.15
C ALA A 9 17.24 1.64 -7.95
N ASN A 10 16.18 2.45 -7.85
CA ASN A 10 15.01 2.31 -8.70
C ASN A 10 15.49 2.13 -10.15
N PRO A 11 15.21 0.98 -10.81
CA PRO A 11 15.76 0.68 -12.13
C PRO A 11 15.40 1.73 -13.17
N ALA A 12 14.21 2.32 -13.08
CA ALA A 12 13.75 3.38 -13.96
C ALA A 12 14.50 4.69 -13.71
N ALA A 13 14.71 5.05 -12.44
CA ALA A 13 15.54 6.20 -12.05
C ALA A 13 16.99 6.06 -12.55
N ALA A 14 17.58 4.87 -12.35
CA ALA A 14 18.93 4.56 -12.80
C ALA A 14 19.04 4.60 -14.32
N TYR A 15 18.05 4.04 -15.02
CA TYR A 15 17.97 4.08 -16.47
C TYR A 15 17.87 5.51 -17.00
N CYS A 16 17.06 6.37 -16.39
CA CYS A 16 16.96 7.79 -16.76
C CYS A 16 18.33 8.48 -16.77
N VAL A 17 19.10 8.34 -15.68
CA VAL A 17 20.43 8.95 -15.55
C VAL A 17 21.42 8.31 -16.54
N GLN A 18 21.34 6.99 -16.76
CA GLN A 18 22.18 6.29 -17.74
C GLN A 18 21.96 6.77 -19.18
N GLN A 19 20.73 7.15 -19.54
CA GLN A 19 20.42 7.71 -20.85
C GLN A 19 20.73 9.22 -20.97
N GLY A 20 21.36 9.81 -19.95
CA GLY A 20 21.72 11.23 -19.93
C GLY A 20 20.56 12.17 -19.59
N GLY A 21 19.46 11.63 -19.05
CA GLY A 21 18.35 12.40 -18.51
C GLY A 21 18.55 12.81 -17.05
N SER A 22 17.66 13.67 -16.56
CA SER A 22 17.60 14.10 -15.16
C SER A 22 16.34 13.56 -14.49
N ASN A 23 16.49 12.78 -13.43
CA ASN A 23 15.34 12.31 -12.63
C ASN A 23 14.87 13.43 -11.67
N GLN A 24 13.56 13.71 -11.67
CA GLN A 24 12.92 14.64 -10.74
C GLN A 24 11.58 14.10 -10.25
N ILE A 25 11.10 14.59 -9.12
CA ILE A 25 9.72 14.34 -8.67
C ILE A 25 8.89 15.60 -8.94
N LEU A 26 7.84 15.46 -9.74
CA LEU A 26 6.86 16.51 -9.97
C LEU A 26 5.64 16.31 -9.08
N THR A 27 4.92 17.40 -8.87
CA THR A 27 3.65 17.41 -8.13
C THR A 27 2.54 17.83 -9.07
N ASP A 28 1.46 17.06 -9.17
CA ASP A 28 0.30 17.40 -10.00
C ASP A 28 -0.58 18.48 -9.33
N GLY A 29 -1.60 18.95 -10.05
CA GLY A 29 -2.57 19.92 -9.54
C GLY A 29 -3.45 19.42 -8.38
N SER A 30 -3.39 18.12 -8.05
CA SER A 30 -4.07 17.48 -6.93
C SER A 30 -3.13 17.21 -5.73
N GLY A 31 -1.84 17.55 -5.85
CA GLY A 31 -0.84 17.34 -4.81
C GLY A 31 -0.12 15.99 -4.88
N ASN A 32 -0.41 15.13 -5.86
CA ASN A 32 0.27 13.84 -5.99
C ASN A 32 1.68 14.02 -6.52
N ARG A 33 2.63 13.30 -5.94
CA ARG A 33 4.04 13.34 -6.32
C ARG A 33 4.36 12.13 -7.19
N PHE A 34 4.98 12.35 -8.34
CA PHE A 34 5.33 11.29 -9.29
C PHE A 34 6.73 11.53 -9.89
N PRO A 35 7.53 10.46 -10.07
CA PRO A 35 8.88 10.57 -10.61
C PRO A 35 8.89 10.66 -12.14
N VAL A 36 9.74 11.52 -12.68
CA VAL A 36 9.89 11.79 -14.12
C VAL A 36 11.35 11.82 -14.55
N CYS A 37 11.59 11.43 -15.79
CA CYS A 37 12.84 11.62 -16.50
C CYS A 37 12.75 12.80 -17.47
N ILE A 38 13.63 13.79 -17.31
CA ILE A 38 13.78 14.94 -18.21
C ILE A 38 14.96 14.68 -19.14
N LEU A 39 14.69 14.53 -20.43
CA LEU A 39 15.69 14.21 -21.46
C LEU A 39 16.39 15.47 -21.97
N ALA A 40 17.52 15.30 -22.65
CA ALA A 40 18.37 16.41 -23.11
C ALA A 40 17.69 17.35 -24.13
N ASP A 41 16.66 16.87 -24.83
CA ASP A 41 15.85 17.66 -25.76
C ASP A 41 14.69 18.40 -25.09
N GLY A 42 14.54 18.26 -23.76
CA GLY A 42 13.46 18.84 -22.97
C GLY A 42 12.20 17.99 -22.89
N THR A 43 12.19 16.79 -23.48
CA THR A 43 11.10 15.82 -23.29
C THR A 43 11.02 15.41 -21.83
N VAL A 44 9.80 15.34 -21.29
CA VAL A 44 9.54 14.89 -19.93
C VAL A 44 8.69 13.63 -20.00
N CYS A 45 9.18 12.53 -19.43
CA CYS A 45 8.53 11.23 -19.37
C CYS A 45 8.36 10.82 -17.90
N GLN A 46 7.35 10.03 -17.53
CA GLN A 46 7.48 9.26 -16.29
C GLN A 46 8.67 8.30 -16.42
N GLU A 47 9.39 8.07 -15.32
CA GLU A 47 10.61 7.23 -15.39
C GLU A 47 10.29 5.80 -15.83
N THR A 48 9.14 5.25 -15.45
CA THR A 48 8.66 3.93 -15.86
C THR A 48 8.38 3.86 -17.35
N ASP A 49 7.68 4.85 -17.90
CA ASP A 49 7.29 4.87 -19.32
C ASP A 49 8.51 5.04 -20.23
N PHE A 50 9.52 5.79 -19.75
CA PHE A 50 10.80 5.87 -20.44
C PHE A 50 11.60 4.55 -20.34
N TYR A 51 11.54 3.87 -19.19
CA TYR A 51 12.21 2.58 -18.97
C TYR A 51 11.63 1.45 -19.84
N THR A 52 10.31 1.41 -20.03
CA THR A 52 9.62 0.41 -20.85
C THR A 52 9.58 0.77 -22.34
N GLY A 53 9.96 2.00 -22.70
CA GLY A 53 10.00 2.49 -24.09
C GLY A 53 8.67 3.03 -24.60
N ASP A 54 7.69 3.23 -23.72
CA ASP A 54 6.41 3.86 -24.03
C ASP A 54 6.58 5.38 -24.25
N CYS A 55 7.62 5.97 -23.64
CA CYS A 55 8.04 7.36 -23.82
C CYS A 55 9.49 7.46 -24.34
N GLY A 56 9.81 8.51 -25.10
CA GLY A 56 11.19 8.73 -25.58
C GLY A 56 11.44 10.11 -26.21
N PRO A 57 12.69 10.39 -26.62
CA PRO A 57 13.09 11.68 -27.18
C PRO A 57 12.23 12.14 -28.37
N GLY A 58 11.96 13.44 -28.45
CA GLY A 58 11.22 14.08 -29.53
C GLY A 58 9.69 14.00 -29.42
N GLN A 59 9.17 13.51 -28.30
CA GLN A 59 7.73 13.48 -28.04
C GLN A 59 7.23 14.77 -27.35
N PRO A 60 6.05 15.31 -27.71
CA PRO A 60 5.51 16.52 -27.10
C PRO A 60 5.29 16.36 -25.59
N GLN A 61 5.66 17.38 -24.81
CA GLN A 61 5.54 17.41 -23.34
C GLN A 61 4.11 17.14 -22.83
N ASP A 62 3.08 17.52 -23.59
CA ASP A 62 1.68 17.33 -23.23
C ASP A 62 1.15 15.91 -23.49
N ALA A 63 1.90 15.07 -24.21
CA ALA A 63 1.45 13.74 -24.63
C ALA A 63 1.84 12.62 -23.65
N HIS A 64 2.75 12.88 -22.69
CA HIS A 64 3.35 11.81 -21.87
C HIS A 64 3.65 12.16 -20.40
N VAL A 65 3.25 13.35 -19.94
CA VAL A 65 3.27 13.72 -18.51
C VAL A 65 1.92 13.48 -17.82
N ALA A 66 0.87 13.16 -18.58
CA ALA A 66 -0.36 12.62 -18.03
C ALA A 66 -0.24 11.11 -17.94
N PRO A 67 -0.61 10.48 -16.82
CA PRO A 67 -0.42 9.06 -16.67
C PRO A 67 -1.27 8.36 -17.74
N SER A 68 -0.64 7.42 -18.47
CA SER A 68 -1.32 6.19 -18.87
C SER A 68 -1.57 5.35 -17.61
N ALA A 69 -2.15 5.97 -16.59
CA ALA A 69 -2.98 5.30 -15.64
C ALA A 69 -4.36 5.39 -16.30
N THR A 70 -5.06 4.26 -16.34
CA THR A 70 -6.44 4.32 -15.92
C THR A 70 -6.45 5.06 -14.59
N VAL A 71 -6.56 6.39 -14.61
CA VAL A 71 -6.91 7.17 -13.45
C VAL A 71 -8.30 6.68 -13.16
N THR A 72 -8.41 5.72 -12.26
CA THR A 72 -9.66 5.42 -11.56
C THR A 72 -9.96 6.72 -10.83
N SER A 73 -10.59 7.65 -11.54
CA SER A 73 -11.16 8.85 -10.95
C SER A 73 -12.01 8.35 -9.80
N THR A 74 -11.59 8.66 -8.57
CA THR A 74 -12.29 8.24 -7.37
C THR A 74 -13.75 8.59 -7.57
N THR A 75 -14.60 7.58 -7.71
CA THR A 75 -15.99 7.82 -8.09
C THR A 75 -16.66 8.60 -6.97
N SER A 76 -17.74 9.34 -7.27
CA SER A 76 -18.53 10.01 -6.22
C SER A 76 -18.98 9.02 -5.14
N ALA A 77 -19.23 7.76 -5.51
CA ALA A 77 -19.56 6.68 -4.58
C ALA A 77 -18.37 6.32 -3.67
N GLN A 78 -17.15 6.21 -4.21
CA GLN A 78 -15.95 5.94 -3.43
C GLN A 78 -15.60 7.11 -2.50
N LYS A 79 -15.75 8.36 -2.96
CA LYS A 79 -15.60 9.55 -2.08
C LYS A 79 -16.63 9.55 -0.95
N ALA A 80 -17.88 9.17 -1.24
CA ALA A 80 -18.92 9.04 -0.22
C ALA A 80 -18.61 7.92 0.80
N LEU A 81 -18.06 6.79 0.35
CA LEU A 81 -17.57 5.73 1.22
C LEU A 81 -16.50 6.26 2.18
N MET A 82 -15.44 6.87 1.65
CA MET A 82 -14.34 7.39 2.48
C MET A 82 -14.85 8.39 3.52
N SER A 83 -15.75 9.30 3.11
CA SER A 83 -16.36 10.28 4.00
C SER A 83 -17.22 9.64 5.09
N ALA A 84 -17.99 8.58 4.77
CA ALA A 84 -18.79 7.85 5.73
C ALA A 84 -17.91 7.09 6.74
N VAL A 85 -16.81 6.47 6.27
CA VAL A 85 -15.86 5.77 7.15
C VAL A 85 -15.17 6.76 8.08
N GLU A 86 -14.67 7.87 7.57
CA GLU A 86 -14.03 8.92 8.38
C GLU A 86 -14.96 9.45 9.47
N ALA A 87 -16.24 9.69 9.14
CA ALA A 87 -17.24 10.17 10.09
C ALA A 87 -17.59 9.15 11.20
N ALA A 88 -17.35 7.85 10.97
CA ALA A 88 -17.59 6.80 11.94
C ALA A 88 -16.40 6.58 12.89
N LEU A 89 -15.23 7.13 12.59
CA LEU A 89 -14.01 7.00 13.40
C LEU A 89 -13.91 8.09 14.46
N PRO A 90 -13.21 7.84 15.59
CA PRO A 90 -12.84 8.90 16.51
C PRO A 90 -12.04 9.99 15.79
N ALA A 91 -12.38 11.25 16.05
CA ALA A 91 -11.73 12.38 15.40
C ALA A 91 -10.21 12.36 15.63
N GLY A 92 -9.44 12.40 14.54
CA GLY A 92 -7.98 12.36 14.59
C GLY A 92 -7.40 11.05 15.11
N ALA A 93 -8.11 9.92 14.97
CA ALA A 93 -7.57 8.61 15.32
C ALA A 93 -6.33 8.22 14.48
N TYR A 94 -6.28 8.67 13.22
CA TYR A 94 -5.22 8.42 12.24
C TYR A 94 -4.98 9.68 11.40
N ASP A 95 -3.85 9.78 10.71
CA ASP A 95 -3.58 10.91 9.81
C ASP A 95 -4.45 10.87 8.55
N GLY A 96 -4.90 9.69 8.13
CA GLY A 96 -5.78 9.56 6.98
C GLY A 96 -6.32 8.15 6.75
N LEU A 97 -7.06 8.02 5.65
CA LEU A 97 -7.60 6.75 5.16
C LEU A 97 -7.20 6.56 3.69
N ALA A 98 -7.01 5.32 3.28
CA ALA A 98 -6.84 4.94 1.88
C ALA A 98 -7.81 3.83 1.51
N SER A 99 -7.95 3.60 0.20
CA SER A 99 -8.79 2.54 -0.34
C SER A 99 -8.12 1.83 -1.50
N LEU A 100 -8.30 0.52 -1.56
CA LEU A 100 -7.83 -0.36 -2.62
C LEU A 100 -9.02 -1.12 -3.21
N GLU A 101 -9.21 -1.01 -4.53
CA GLU A 101 -10.14 -1.89 -5.25
C GLU A 101 -9.55 -3.29 -5.36
N LEU A 102 -10.33 -4.31 -4.98
CA LEU A 102 -9.88 -5.69 -4.90
C LEU A 102 -10.39 -6.50 -6.09
N GLN A 103 -9.55 -7.39 -6.59
CA GLN A 103 -9.99 -8.51 -7.42
C GLN A 103 -10.81 -9.47 -6.56
N PRO A 104 -12.10 -9.67 -6.85
CA PRO A 104 -12.96 -10.52 -6.02
C PRO A 104 -12.71 -12.00 -6.30
N LEU A 105 -13.17 -12.85 -5.38
CA LEU A 105 -13.25 -14.29 -5.63
C LEU A 105 -14.15 -14.58 -6.86
N PRO A 106 -13.91 -15.67 -7.60
CA PRO A 106 -14.77 -16.06 -8.72
C PRO A 106 -16.24 -16.14 -8.32
N GLY A 107 -17.08 -15.29 -8.95
CA GLY A 107 -18.51 -15.20 -8.65
C GLY A 107 -18.88 -14.36 -7.42
N GLY A 108 -17.90 -13.77 -6.73
CA GLY A 108 -18.11 -12.82 -5.64
C GLY A 108 -18.48 -11.41 -6.14
N PRO A 109 -19.07 -10.57 -5.27
CA PRO A 109 -19.32 -9.17 -5.59
C PRO A 109 -18.00 -8.39 -5.72
N PRO A 110 -17.97 -7.24 -6.40
CA PRO A 110 -16.81 -6.35 -6.36
C PRO A 110 -16.58 -5.86 -4.92
N LEU A 111 -15.33 -5.71 -4.52
CA LEU A 111 -14.92 -5.39 -3.16
C LEU A 111 -13.88 -4.28 -3.13
N TRP A 112 -13.93 -3.47 -2.09
CA TRP A 112 -12.94 -2.44 -1.78
C TRP A 112 -12.43 -2.65 -0.36
N ALA A 113 -11.11 -2.66 -0.18
CA ALA A 113 -10.51 -2.48 1.13
C ALA A 113 -10.42 -0.99 1.43
N VAL A 114 -10.86 -0.58 2.62
CA VAL A 114 -10.61 0.74 3.20
C VAL A 114 -9.80 0.52 4.47
N TYR A 115 -8.73 1.29 4.63
CA TYR A 115 -7.79 1.09 5.73
C TYR A 115 -7.24 2.41 6.26
N SER A 116 -6.83 2.39 7.52
CA SER A 116 -6.22 3.56 8.18
C SER A 116 -4.75 3.70 7.83
N THR A 117 -4.31 4.95 7.69
CA THR A 117 -2.97 5.32 7.22
C THR A 117 -2.38 6.42 8.10
N GLY A 118 -1.07 6.64 7.96
CA GLY A 118 -0.29 7.53 8.80
C GLY A 118 -0.01 6.95 10.18
N MET A 119 0.34 7.82 11.12
CA MET A 119 0.54 7.47 12.52
C MET A 119 -0.80 7.28 13.22
N ARG A 120 -0.91 6.26 14.08
CA ARG A 120 -1.99 6.19 15.06
C ARG A 120 -1.86 7.29 16.12
N ASN A 121 -2.99 7.74 16.64
CA ASN A 121 -3.00 8.76 17.68
C ASN A 121 -2.85 8.17 19.09
N PHE A 122 -1.62 8.19 19.61
CA PHE A 122 -1.27 7.73 20.97
C PHE A 122 -1.88 8.55 22.12
N THR A 123 -2.54 9.68 21.84
CA THR A 123 -3.19 10.49 22.88
C THR A 123 -4.62 10.06 23.19
N LEU A 124 -5.22 9.22 22.35
CA LEU A 124 -6.54 8.65 22.57
C LEU A 124 -6.46 7.43 23.51
N ASP A 125 -7.51 7.25 24.32
CA ASP A 125 -7.68 6.13 25.23
C ASP A 125 -9.07 5.47 25.00
N PRO A 126 -9.13 4.20 24.54
CA PRO A 126 -7.99 3.36 24.17
C PRO A 126 -7.25 3.90 22.94
N THR A 127 -5.95 3.61 22.85
CA THR A 127 -5.16 3.93 21.65
C THR A 127 -5.72 3.15 20.46
N PRO A 128 -6.01 3.81 19.32
CA PRO A 128 -6.63 3.16 18.17
C PRO A 128 -5.65 2.18 17.50
N SER A 129 -6.17 1.01 17.09
CA SER A 129 -5.47 0.06 16.22
C SER A 129 -5.71 0.38 14.76
N HIS A 130 -4.66 0.33 13.92
CA HIS A 130 -4.88 0.37 12.48
C HIS A 130 -5.86 -0.73 12.06
N PHE A 131 -6.64 -0.50 11.02
CA PHE A 131 -7.67 -1.44 10.57
C PHE A 131 -7.64 -1.64 9.06
N VAL A 132 -8.18 -2.78 8.62
CA VAL A 132 -8.64 -3.01 7.26
C VAL A 132 -10.11 -3.42 7.32
N ALA A 133 -10.95 -2.74 6.55
CA ALA A 133 -12.37 -3.05 6.39
C ALA A 133 -12.70 -3.26 4.91
N LEU A 134 -13.51 -4.27 4.62
CA LEU A 134 -13.95 -4.62 3.28
C LEU A 134 -15.37 -4.11 3.06
N TYR A 135 -15.60 -3.50 1.90
CA TYR A 135 -16.90 -2.96 1.51
C TYR A 135 -17.34 -3.51 0.16
N ALA A 136 -18.62 -3.86 0.07
CA ALA A 136 -19.29 -4.19 -1.17
C ALA A 136 -20.33 -3.10 -1.52
N PRO A 137 -20.46 -2.68 -2.79
CA PRO A 137 -21.48 -1.74 -3.20
C PRO A 137 -22.86 -2.39 -3.14
N VAL A 138 -23.84 -1.66 -2.60
CA VAL A 138 -25.24 -2.10 -2.50
C VAL A 138 -26.14 -0.96 -2.95
N GLY A 139 -26.70 -1.07 -4.16
CA GLY A 139 -27.44 0.03 -4.80
C GLY A 139 -26.52 1.23 -5.01
N ASP A 140 -26.92 2.39 -4.48
CA ASP A 140 -26.11 3.62 -4.47
C ASP A 140 -25.25 3.78 -3.20
N GLY A 141 -25.25 2.77 -2.33
CA GLY A 141 -24.56 2.77 -1.04
C GLY A 141 -23.49 1.69 -0.92
N TRP A 142 -23.00 1.51 0.30
CA TRP A 142 -21.95 0.57 0.65
C TRP A 142 -22.34 -0.25 1.86
N ASN A 143 -21.98 -1.53 1.85
CA ASN A 143 -22.11 -2.42 2.99
C ASN A 143 -20.72 -2.85 3.46
N GLU A 144 -20.42 -2.62 4.74
CA GLU A 144 -19.23 -3.21 5.38
C GLU A 144 -19.46 -4.73 5.49
N VAL A 145 -18.66 -5.51 4.77
CA VAL A 145 -18.77 -6.98 4.75
C VAL A 145 -17.86 -7.63 5.78
N ALA A 146 -16.71 -7.03 6.07
CA ALA A 146 -15.81 -7.49 7.11
C ALA A 146 -14.93 -6.34 7.62
N ARG A 147 -14.47 -6.43 8.86
CA ARG A 147 -13.49 -5.52 9.45
C ARG A 147 -12.56 -6.30 10.35
N LEU A 148 -11.30 -5.89 10.32
CA LEU A 148 -10.27 -6.40 11.19
C LEU A 148 -9.42 -5.23 11.71
N ASP A 149 -9.38 -5.08 13.03
CA ASP A 149 -8.39 -4.24 13.69
C ASP A 149 -7.08 -5.04 13.76
N ILE A 150 -6.02 -4.46 13.18
CA ILE A 150 -4.72 -5.10 13.05
C ILE A 150 -4.04 -5.11 14.42
N SER A 151 -3.66 -6.31 14.83
CA SER A 151 -2.97 -6.55 16.10
C SER A 151 -1.64 -7.26 15.85
N ASN A 152 -0.74 -7.17 16.81
CA ASN A 152 0.40 -8.05 16.93
C ASN A 152 -0.02 -9.26 17.76
N ALA A 153 -0.86 -10.14 17.19
CA ALA A 153 -1.34 -11.33 17.88
C ALA A 153 -0.21 -12.26 18.39
N ALA A 154 0.98 -12.20 17.76
CA ALA A 154 2.19 -12.90 18.21
C ALA A 154 2.74 -12.39 19.55
N MET A 155 2.32 -11.20 19.99
CA MET A 155 2.72 -10.52 21.23
C MET A 155 1.58 -10.51 22.27
N ALA A 156 0.64 -11.45 22.18
CA ALA A 156 -0.47 -11.59 23.12
C ALA A 156 0.01 -11.63 24.59
N GLY A 157 -0.53 -10.75 25.42
CA GLY A 157 -0.24 -10.57 26.84
C GLY A 157 0.27 -9.18 27.24
N ASP A 158 0.69 -8.33 26.30
CA ASP A 158 1.15 -6.95 26.56
C ASP A 158 0.31 -5.92 25.78
N PRO A 159 -0.53 -5.10 26.44
CA PRO A 159 -1.46 -4.19 25.77
C PRO A 159 -0.83 -3.15 24.83
N LEU A 160 0.45 -2.83 24.99
CA LEU A 160 1.16 -1.88 24.11
C LEU A 160 1.88 -2.59 22.96
N LEU A 161 2.30 -3.84 23.15
CA LEU A 161 2.97 -4.63 22.10
C LEU A 161 2.01 -5.49 21.29
N GLU A 162 0.79 -5.74 21.80
CA GLU A 162 -0.35 -6.35 21.10
C GLU A 162 -0.94 -5.45 20.03
N LEU A 163 -0.69 -4.14 20.10
CA LEU A 163 -1.11 -3.20 19.07
C LEU A 163 -0.31 -3.49 17.80
N GLY A 164 -0.99 -3.55 16.64
CA GLY A 164 -0.35 -3.70 15.33
C GLY A 164 0.54 -2.50 14.94
N PRO A 165 0.76 -2.20 13.64
CA PRO A 165 1.66 -1.13 13.22
C PRO A 165 1.34 0.23 13.85
N ASP A 166 2.35 0.97 14.32
CA ASP A 166 2.21 2.37 14.73
C ASP A 166 1.97 3.31 13.53
N PHE A 167 2.49 2.91 12.37
CA PHE A 167 2.41 3.65 11.11
C PHE A 167 2.03 2.71 9.96
N VAL A 168 1.11 3.13 9.09
CA VAL A 168 0.83 2.47 7.81
C VAL A 168 0.86 3.50 6.69
N ALA A 169 1.65 3.27 5.64
CA ALA A 169 1.70 4.18 4.51
C ALA A 169 0.38 4.18 3.69
N PRO A 170 0.07 5.23 2.93
CA PRO A 170 -1.11 5.25 2.05
C PRO A 170 -1.17 4.14 1.00
N ASP A 171 -0.04 3.52 0.70
CA ASP A 171 0.16 2.37 -0.18
C ASP A 171 0.62 1.11 0.58
N GLY A 172 0.55 1.13 1.92
CA GLY A 172 1.02 0.04 2.78
C GLY A 172 0.12 -1.20 2.79
N VAL A 173 -1.03 -1.17 2.09
CA VAL A 173 -1.89 -2.34 1.93
C VAL A 173 -1.96 -2.73 0.46
N ALA A 174 -1.66 -3.99 0.18
CA ALA A 174 -1.69 -4.55 -1.17
C ALA A 174 -2.49 -5.86 -1.20
N GLN A 175 -3.19 -6.10 -2.31
CA GLN A 175 -3.73 -7.42 -2.61
C GLN A 175 -2.66 -8.27 -3.27
N VAL A 176 -2.55 -9.52 -2.81
CA VAL A 176 -1.51 -10.45 -3.21
C VAL A 176 -2.11 -11.80 -3.58
N GLU A 177 -1.33 -12.64 -4.25
CA GLU A 177 -1.71 -14.01 -4.59
C GLU A 177 -0.87 -15.00 -3.78
N ILE A 178 -1.54 -15.79 -2.94
CA ILE A 178 -0.94 -16.87 -2.13
C ILE A 178 -1.67 -18.19 -2.43
N ASP A 179 -3.00 -18.16 -2.45
CA ASP A 179 -3.87 -19.25 -2.89
C ASP A 179 -5.13 -18.67 -3.56
N PRO A 180 -5.67 -19.32 -4.60
CA PRO A 180 -6.81 -18.80 -5.37
C PRO A 180 -8.18 -18.91 -4.67
N GLY A 181 -8.27 -19.62 -3.54
CA GLY A 181 -9.49 -19.81 -2.77
C GLY A 181 -9.84 -18.68 -1.82
N ARG A 182 -8.96 -17.68 -1.65
CA ARG A 182 -9.13 -16.55 -0.73
C ARG A 182 -8.63 -15.25 -1.35
N ILE A 183 -9.14 -14.13 -0.84
CA ILE A 183 -8.48 -12.83 -1.05
C ILE A 183 -7.41 -12.69 0.01
N TRP A 184 -6.19 -12.41 -0.43
CA TRP A 184 -5.05 -12.19 0.45
C TRP A 184 -4.62 -10.73 0.40
N LEU A 185 -4.40 -10.15 1.57
CA LEU A 185 -3.89 -8.79 1.70
C LEU A 185 -2.61 -8.81 2.54
N THR A 186 -1.62 -8.03 2.14
CA THR A 186 -0.48 -7.70 3.01
C THR A 186 -0.68 -6.32 3.61
N VAL A 187 -0.25 -6.14 4.84
CA VAL A 187 -0.10 -4.81 5.46
C VAL A 187 1.36 -4.65 5.88
N ASP A 188 2.04 -3.68 5.26
CA ASP A 188 3.38 -3.25 5.65
C ASP A 188 3.25 -1.95 6.46
N GLY A 189 3.95 -1.91 7.59
CA GLY A 189 3.89 -0.79 8.51
C GLY A 189 5.14 -0.65 9.37
N GLY A 190 5.17 0.42 10.15
CA GLY A 190 6.23 0.72 11.11
C GLY A 190 5.79 0.49 12.54
N VAL A 191 6.74 0.19 13.43
CA VAL A 191 6.57 0.19 14.89
C VAL A 191 7.74 0.91 15.54
N GLY A 192 7.45 1.85 16.44
CA GLY A 192 8.44 2.77 16.98
C GLY A 192 9.17 3.57 15.90
N ALA A 193 10.39 4.03 16.20
CA ALA A 193 11.15 4.90 15.30
C ALA A 193 11.82 4.16 14.12
N HIS A 194 12.10 2.86 14.27
CA HIS A 194 12.93 2.10 13.33
C HIS A 194 12.42 0.68 13.07
N GLY A 195 11.42 0.19 13.79
CA GLY A 195 10.91 -1.15 13.61
C GLY A 195 9.93 -1.24 12.43
N GLY A 196 9.88 -2.41 11.82
CA GLY A 196 8.90 -2.77 10.81
C GLY A 196 7.87 -3.74 11.36
N THR A 197 6.69 -3.76 10.75
CA THR A 197 5.68 -4.79 10.95
C THR A 197 5.17 -5.27 9.60
N PHE A 198 4.80 -6.54 9.53
CA PHE A 198 4.24 -7.13 8.33
C PHE A 198 3.11 -8.08 8.72
N GLN A 199 1.92 -7.87 8.17
CA GLN A 199 0.77 -8.74 8.40
C GLN A 199 0.28 -9.34 7.09
N VAL A 200 -0.22 -10.57 7.16
CA VAL A 200 -0.93 -11.23 6.06
C VAL A 200 -2.35 -11.51 6.53
N LEU A 201 -3.32 -10.99 5.79
CA LEU A 201 -4.73 -11.15 6.04
C LEU A 201 -5.35 -12.05 4.97
N SER A 202 -6.30 -12.89 5.36
CA SER A 202 -7.11 -13.70 4.45
C SER A 202 -8.60 -13.39 4.59
N PHE A 203 -9.31 -13.35 3.47
CA PHE A 203 -10.77 -13.26 3.41
C PHE A 203 -11.34 -14.43 2.61
N ASP A 204 -12.22 -15.20 3.25
CA ASP A 204 -12.83 -16.42 2.69
C ASP A 204 -14.20 -16.19 2.04
N GLY A 205 -14.63 -14.94 1.90
CA GLY A 205 -15.98 -14.57 1.45
C GLY A 205 -16.92 -14.18 2.60
N GLU A 206 -16.58 -14.52 3.84
CA GLU A 206 -17.40 -14.20 5.02
C GLU A 206 -16.60 -13.53 6.14
N THR A 207 -15.37 -13.98 6.40
CA THR A 207 -14.56 -13.52 7.54
C THR A 207 -13.19 -13.03 7.07
N LEU A 208 -12.80 -11.82 7.49
CA LEU A 208 -11.43 -11.32 7.37
C LEU A 208 -10.62 -11.72 8.61
N ARG A 209 -9.50 -12.41 8.42
CA ARG A 209 -8.63 -12.90 9.51
C ARG A 209 -7.19 -12.48 9.27
N GLN A 210 -6.45 -12.23 10.34
CA GLN A 210 -4.99 -12.15 10.30
C GLN A 210 -4.44 -13.58 10.40
N GLU A 211 -3.76 -14.02 9.36
CA GLU A 211 -3.13 -15.35 9.32
C GLU A 211 -1.69 -15.28 9.84
N ILE A 212 -0.99 -14.20 9.52
CA ILE A 212 0.41 -13.99 9.90
C ILE A 212 0.60 -12.57 10.42
N GLY A 213 1.42 -12.43 11.47
CA GLY A 213 1.96 -11.15 11.91
C GLY A 213 3.43 -11.30 12.24
N GLY A 214 4.26 -10.39 11.72
CA GLY A 214 5.68 -10.31 11.98
C GLY A 214 6.06 -8.90 12.42
N VAL A 215 7.06 -8.83 13.29
CA VAL A 215 7.69 -7.58 13.73
C VAL A 215 9.21 -7.73 13.57
N SER A 216 9.86 -6.64 13.19
CA SER A 216 11.31 -6.58 13.04
C SER A 216 11.85 -5.30 13.66
N ALA A 217 13.07 -5.36 14.21
CA ALA A 217 13.75 -4.18 14.75
C ALA A 217 14.21 -3.20 13.65
N SER A 218 14.05 -3.57 12.37
CA SER A 218 14.33 -2.74 11.20
C SER A 218 13.11 -2.71 10.26
N PRO A 219 13.03 -1.74 9.33
CA PRO A 219 11.98 -1.72 8.31
C PRO A 219 11.99 -2.99 7.44
N GLY A 220 10.84 -3.33 6.84
CA GLY A 220 10.69 -4.52 6.01
C GLY A 220 10.64 -5.81 6.84
N ALA A 221 9.63 -5.94 7.71
CA ALA A 221 9.49 -7.10 8.58
C ALA A 221 9.07 -8.39 7.85
N GLY A 222 8.68 -8.30 6.59
CA GLY A 222 8.37 -9.45 5.76
C GLY A 222 8.19 -9.05 4.30
N TYR A 223 8.10 -10.06 3.44
CA TYR A 223 7.84 -9.92 2.02
C TYR A 223 7.23 -11.21 1.46
N LEU A 224 6.75 -11.14 0.23
CA LEU A 224 6.28 -12.29 -0.53
C LEU A 224 7.28 -12.67 -1.61
N ALA A 225 7.53 -13.96 -1.77
CA ALA A 225 8.34 -14.50 -2.84
C ALA A 225 7.94 -15.94 -3.15
N ASP A 226 7.90 -16.32 -4.42
CA ASP A 226 7.84 -17.73 -4.81
C ASP A 226 9.21 -18.37 -4.61
N LEU A 227 9.43 -19.00 -3.45
CA LEU A 227 10.72 -19.61 -3.11
C LEU A 227 10.87 -21.01 -3.70
N ASN A 228 9.75 -21.67 -3.98
CA ASN A 228 9.72 -23.07 -4.38
C ASN A 228 9.53 -23.27 -5.90
N GLY A 229 9.17 -22.22 -6.64
CA GLY A 229 9.00 -22.17 -8.08
C GLY A 229 7.66 -22.71 -8.59
N ASP A 230 6.62 -22.80 -7.75
CA ASP A 230 5.30 -23.32 -8.13
C ASP A 230 4.34 -22.24 -8.66
N GLY A 231 4.77 -20.98 -8.67
CA GLY A 231 3.99 -19.84 -9.11
C GLY A 231 3.06 -19.24 -8.06
N MET A 232 3.03 -19.78 -6.83
CA MET A 232 2.36 -19.18 -5.68
C MET A 232 3.39 -18.51 -4.76
N ASN A 233 3.04 -17.37 -4.18
CA ASN A 233 3.96 -16.70 -3.27
C ASN A 233 3.99 -17.40 -1.91
N ASP A 234 5.20 -17.62 -1.41
CA ASP A 234 5.46 -17.91 0.00
C ASP A 234 5.57 -16.62 0.82
N VAL A 235 5.20 -16.71 2.10
CA VAL A 235 5.36 -15.61 3.05
C VAL A 235 6.70 -15.73 3.76
N VAL A 236 7.55 -14.71 3.61
CA VAL A 236 8.84 -14.64 4.31
C VAL A 236 8.76 -13.55 5.38
N LEU A 237 9.09 -13.92 6.62
CA LEU A 237 9.23 -12.97 7.72
C LEU A 237 10.71 -12.74 8.02
N ASN A 238 11.11 -11.48 8.09
CA ASN A 238 12.45 -11.07 8.49
C ASN A 238 12.52 -11.04 10.01
N ALA A 239 12.93 -12.16 10.60
CA ALA A 239 13.25 -12.23 12.01
C ALA A 239 14.54 -11.46 12.30
N THR A 240 14.48 -10.46 13.19
CA THR A 240 15.67 -9.90 13.84
C THR A 240 15.99 -10.70 15.09
N GLU A 241 17.29 -10.95 15.31
CA GLU A 241 17.84 -11.41 16.61
C GLU A 241 17.83 -10.29 17.66
#